data_AF-A0A2M7P6E4-F1
#
_entry.id   AF-A0A2M7P6E4-F1
#
_cell.length_a   1.000
_cell.length_b   1.000
_cell.length_c   1.000
_cell.angle_alpha   90.00
_cell.angle_beta   90.00
_cell.angle_gamma   90.00
#
_symmetry.space_group_name_H-M   'P 1'
#
loop_
_entity.id
_entity.type
_entity.pdbx_description
1 polymer ?
#
loop_
_entity_poly.entity_id
_entity_poly.type
_entity_poly.pdbx_seq_one_letter_code
_entity_poly.pdbx_strand_id
1 'polypeptide(L)' 'MGLALDEPKVNDRKFEEQGLTFLVDTDLMKQCTAIKVDYLDAGHRSGFAISSTVPLGGGGSCGSSCGSGSCG' A
#
# COMPACT_ATOMS: atom_id res chain seq x y z
N MET A 1 -4.15 0.88 -4.33
CA MET A 1 -3.47 1.17 -3.04
C MET A 1 -2.02 1.52 -3.35
N GLY A 2 -1.47 2.58 -2.77
CA GLY A 2 -0.06 2.95 -2.94
C GLY A 2 0.56 3.36 -1.61
N LEU A 3 1.88 3.19 -1.46
CA LEU A 3 2.64 3.69 -0.31
C LEU A 3 3.30 5.02 -0.68
N ALA A 4 3.27 5.96 0.24
CA ALA A 4 4.00 7.22 0.16
C ALA A 4 4.63 7.52 1.53
N LEU A 5 5.72 8.29 1.52
CA LEU A 5 6.33 8.81 2.73
C LEU A 5 5.64 10.14 3.06
N ASP A 6 4.94 10.18 4.20
CA ASP A 6 4.24 11.37 4.69
C ASP A 6 4.39 11.48 6.21
N GLU A 7 4.11 12.65 6.75
CA GLU A 7 4.10 12.92 8.19
C GLU A 7 2.80 12.39 8.84
N PRO A 8 2.86 11.97 10.11
CA PRO A 8 1.68 11.46 10.82
C PRO A 8 0.65 12.55 11.08
N LYS A 9 -0.60 12.32 10.65
CA LYS A 9 -1.73 13.21 10.93
C LYS A 9 -2.58 12.69 12.08
N VAL A 10 -3.45 13.56 12.61
CA VAL A 10 -4.35 13.25 13.73
C VAL A 10 -5.32 12.10 13.40
N ASN A 11 -5.65 11.93 12.11
CA ASN A 11 -6.59 10.91 11.64
C ASN A 11 -5.90 9.62 11.17
N ASP A 12 -4.58 9.52 11.29
CA ASP A 12 -3.83 8.32 10.91
C ASP A 12 -3.65 7.39 12.10
N ARG A 13 -3.83 6.10 11.85
CA ARG A 13 -3.37 5.04 12.76
C ARG A 13 -1.92 4.72 12.47
N LYS A 14 -1.12 4.76 13.53
CA LYS A 14 0.30 4.39 13.52
C LYS A 14 0.45 2.91 13.84
N PHE A 15 1.23 2.21 13.02
CA PHE A 15 1.65 0.84 13.26
C PHE A 15 3.17 0.79 13.15
N GLU A 16 3.84 0.39 14.23
CA GLU A 16 5.29 0.22 14.22
C GLU A 16 5.59 -1.25 14.03
N GLU A 17 6.26 -1.59 12.93
CA GLU A 17 6.61 -2.95 12.57
C GLU A 17 8.03 -2.98 12.02
N GLN A 18 8.88 -3.86 12.55
CA GLN A 18 10.28 -4.01 12.12
C GLN A 18 11.09 -2.68 12.10
N GLY A 19 10.75 -1.73 12.97
CA GLY A 19 11.39 -0.41 13.04
C GLY A 19 10.90 0.59 11.98
N LEU A 20 9.89 0.24 11.19
CA LEU A 20 9.19 1.13 10.26
C LEU A 20 7.85 1.56 10.86
N THR A 21 7.53 2.84 10.73
CA THR A 21 6.21 3.36 11.10
C THR A 21 5.32 3.43 9.86
N PHE A 22 4.27 2.62 9.86
CA PHE A 22 3.20 2.68 8.87
C PHE A 22 2.09 3.59 9.37
N LEU A 23 1.66 4.49 8.50
CA LEU A 23 0.55 5.40 8.73
C LEU A 23 -0.60 4.97 7.81
N VAL A 24 -1.76 4.71 8.41
CA VAL A 24 -2.96 4.36 7.65
C VAL A 24 -4.10 5.24 8.11
N ASP A 25 -4.71 5.95 7.18
CA ASP A 25 -5.91 6.75 7.44
C ASP A 25 -6.99 5.89 8.10
N THR A 26 -7.59 6.41 9.17
CA THR A 26 -8.56 5.67 9.99
C THR A 26 -9.79 5.25 9.18
N ASP A 27 -10.24 6.06 8.22
CA ASP A 27 -11.38 5.71 7.38
C ASP A 27 -11.01 4.65 6.35
N LEU A 28 -9.77 4.67 5.83
CA LEU A 28 -9.26 3.61 4.97
C LEU A 28 -9.12 2.28 5.72
N MET A 29 -8.68 2.30 6.99
CA MET A 29 -8.66 1.12 7.86
C MET A 29 -10.05 0.53 8.10
N LYS A 30 -11.08 1.38 8.29
CA LYS A 30 -12.47 0.91 8.45
C LYS A 30 -12.97 0.18 7.21
N GLN A 31 -12.60 0.64 6.02
CA GLN A 31 -13.04 0.02 4.77
C GLN A 31 -12.26 -1.27 4.45
N CYS A 32 -10.95 -1.31 4.70
CA CYS A 32 -10.11 -2.47 4.41
C CYS A 32 -10.25 -3.60 5.43
N THR A 33 -10.60 -3.25 6.67
CA THR A 33 -10.62 -4.11 7.87
C THR A 33 -9.22 -4.60 8.29
N ALA A 34 -8.49 -5.24 7.37
CA ALA A 34 -7.09 -5.62 7.55
C ALA A 34 -6.30 -5.31 6.28
N ILE A 35 -5.06 -4.83 6.47
CA ILE A 35 -4.10 -4.54 5.40
C ILE A 35 -2.88 -5.41 5.64
N LYS A 36 -2.40 -6.05 4.57
CA LYS A 36 -1.17 -6.83 4.56
C LYS A 36 -0.19 -6.19 3.60
N VAL A 37 1.01 -5.91 4.09
CA VAL A 37 2.13 -5.38 3.30
C VAL A 37 3.17 -6.49 3.21
N ASP A 38 3.38 -7.00 2.00
CA ASP A 38 4.41 -7.97 1.69
C ASP A 38 5.51 -7.31 0.85
N TYR A 39 6.76 -7.70 1.04
CA TYR A 39 7.84 -7.33 0.12
C TYR A 39 8.11 -8.50 -0.81
N LEU A 40 7.83 -8.32 -2.09
CA LEU A 40 8.15 -9.31 -3.11
C LEU A 40 9.55 -9.00 -3.61
N ASP A 41 10.49 -9.92 -3.37
CA ASP A 41 11.82 -9.87 -3.97
C ASP A 41 11.86 -10.80 -5.19
N ALA A 42 11.70 -10.20 -6.37
CA ALA A 42 11.80 -10.88 -7.66
C ALA A 42 12.97 -10.30 -8.49
N GLY A 43 14.10 -10.03 -7.85
CA GLY A 43 15.30 -9.49 -8.49
C GLY A 43 15.06 -8.09 -9.05
N HIS A 44 14.92 -7.97 -10.37
CA HIS A 44 14.64 -6.68 -11.05
C HIS A 44 13.21 -6.16 -10.83
N ARG A 45 12.32 -6.95 -10.23
CA ARG A 45 10.94 -6.58 -9.90
C ARG A 45 10.66 -6.65 -8.41
N SER A 46 11.63 -6.24 -7.61
CA SER A 46 11.43 -6.12 -6.18
C SER A 46 10.53 -4.92 -5.84
N GLY A 47 9.63 -5.09 -4.86
CA GLY A 47 8.70 -4.03 -4.49
C GLY A 47 7.71 -4.43 -3.39
N PHE A 48 6.98 -3.45 -2.88
CA PHE A 48 5.93 -3.67 -1.88
C PHE A 48 4.61 -4.06 -2.56
N ALA A 49 4.06 -5.19 -2.17
CA ALA A 49 2.73 -5.64 -2.51
C ALA A 49 1.80 -5.38 -1.32
N ILE A 50 0.76 -4.57 -1.56
CA ILE A 50 -0.24 -4.25 -0.54
C ILE A 50 -1.53 -4.98 -0.90
N SER A 51 -2.06 -5.75 0.04
CA SER A 51 -3.37 -6.40 -0.10
C SER A 51 -4.25 -6.04 1.11
N SER A 52 -5.57 -6.15 0.93
CA SER A 52 -6.54 -5.95 2.02
C SER A 52 -7.56 -7.08 2.01
N THR A 53 -8.10 -7.41 3.18
CA THR A 53 -9.11 -8.48 3.31
C THR A 53 -10.42 -8.15 2.58
N VAL A 54 -10.75 -6.87 2.51
CA VAL A 54 -11.87 -6.37 1.72
C VAL A 54 -11.28 -5.63 0.53
N PRO A 55 -11.44 -6.12 -0.72
CA PRO A 55 -10.99 -5.39 -1.87
C PRO A 55 -11.76 -4.06 -1.91
N LEU A 56 -11.08 -2.95 -1.61
CA LEU A 56 -11.66 -1.64 -1.85
C LEU A 56 -11.98 -1.56 -3.34
N GLY A 57 -13.26 -1.54 -3.68
CA GLY A 57 -13.73 -1.41 -5.06
C GLY A 57 -13.21 -0.10 -5.65
N GLY A 58 -12.10 -0.17 -6.36
CA GLY A 58 -11.39 0.98 -6.91
C GLY A 58 -10.09 0.50 -7.53
N GLY A 59 -10.13 0.36 -8.86
CA GLY A 59 -9.06 -0.16 -9.69
C GLY A 59 -7.70 0.47 -9.41
N GLY A 60 -6.66 -0.33 -9.64
CA GLY A 60 -5.30 0.11 -9.53
C GLY A 60 -4.36 -1.06 -9.35
N SER A 61 -4.35 -1.96 -10.32
CA SER A 61 -3.13 -2.69 -10.66
C SER A 61 -2.08 -1.66 -11.08
N CYS A 62 -1.43 -1.01 -10.13
CA CYS A 62 -0.10 -0.45 -10.34
C CYS A 62 0.92 -1.56 -10.10
N GLY A 63 0.76 -2.67 -10.84
CA GLY A 63 1.87 -3.56 -11.12
C GLY A 63 2.91 -2.71 -11.87
N SER A 64 4.09 -2.60 -11.29
CA SER A 64 5.26 -1.89 -11.79
C SER A 64 5.38 -1.92 -13.32
N SER A 65 4.94 -0.85 -13.98
CA SER A 65 5.16 -0.62 -15.40
C SER A 65 6.58 -0.09 -15.62
N CYS A 66 7.58 -0.97 -15.54
CA CYS A 66 8.80 -0.82 -16.34
C CYS A 66 8.68 -1.77 -17.54
N GLY A 67 7.81 -1.39 -18.47
CA GLY A 67 7.51 -2.13 -19.70
C GLY A 67 6.52 -1.34 -20.53
N SER A 68 7.03 -0.35 -21.27
CA SER A 68 6.43 0.23 -22.49
C SER A 68 4.90 0.22 -22.61
N GLY A 69 4.25 1.38 -22.44
CA GLY A 69 2.97 1.66 -23.09
C GLY A 69 1.91 2.36 -22.25
N SER A 70 1.68 3.64 -22.57
CA SER A 70 0.46 4.45 -22.44
C SER A 70 -0.27 4.55 -21.09
N CYS A 71 -0.34 5.79 -20.59
CA CYS A 71 -1.47 6.26 -19.80
C CYS A 71 -2.76 6.20 -20.64
N GLY A 72 -3.87 5.88 -19.98
CA GLY A 72 -5.24 5.90 -20.49
C GLY A 72 -6.19 5.86 -19.30
#